data_AF-A0A358M8W4-F1
#
_entry.id   AF-A0A358M8W4-F1
#
_cell.length_a   1.000
_cell.length_b   1.000
_cell.length_c   1.000
_cell.angle_alpha   90.00
_cell.angle_beta   90.00
_cell.angle_gamma   90.00
#
_symmetry.space_group_name_H-M   'P 1'
#
loop_
_entity.id
_entity.type
_entity.pdbx_description
1 polymer ?
#
loop_
_entity_poly.entity_id
_entity_poly.type
_entity_poly.pdbx_seq_one_letter_code
_entity_poly.pdbx_strand_id
1 'polypeptide(L)'
;MNYEEAIEYIHGIYWRGSKLGLSRTKELLELLGNPQKELKFVHVAGTNGKGSTCAMLSSVFMRCGYRTGLYISPYIRRFNERIQFDGEPITDAELAEVTTHVSASAEAMKDKPTEFELVTAIGMEYFKRKRCEIVILETGLGGTLDSTNIIDTPEAAVITAIDYDHMRDLGDTIEQIASAKAGIIKPGGDVIFYGNNKAAEQVIEKRCAEQNAALTVTDFRSLNVKSSTIEGSVFDYTVDGAVYQNLFLPLPGVYQVYNAALVLTALSVLSRKFQIPP
;
A
#
# COMPACT_ATOMS: atom_id res chain seq x y z
N MET A 1 -15.15 2.60 -23.87
CA MET A 1 -15.50 3.87 -23.20
C MET A 1 -14.45 4.91 -23.54
N ASN A 2 -14.82 6.19 -23.58
CA ASN A 2 -13.85 7.29 -23.43
C ASN A 2 -13.55 7.52 -21.93
N TYR A 3 -12.74 8.54 -21.61
CA TYR A 3 -12.34 8.83 -20.24
C TYR A 3 -13.52 9.25 -19.36
N GLU A 4 -14.35 10.17 -19.83
CA GLU A 4 -15.52 10.67 -19.09
C GLU A 4 -16.50 9.53 -18.79
N GLU A 5 -16.80 8.69 -19.78
CA GLU A 5 -17.65 7.50 -19.63
C GLU A 5 -17.05 6.49 -18.63
N ALA A 6 -15.73 6.33 -18.60
CA ALA A 6 -15.06 5.43 -17.67
C ALA A 6 -15.15 5.95 -16.23
N ILE A 7 -14.94 7.26 -16.02
CA ILE A 7 -15.10 7.90 -14.71
C ILE A 7 -16.55 7.84 -14.24
N GLU A 8 -17.51 8.13 -15.13
CA GLU A 8 -18.94 7.99 -14.84
C GLU A 8 -19.30 6.54 -14.48
N TYR A 9 -18.73 5.55 -15.17
CA TYR A 9 -18.93 4.14 -14.82
C TYR A 9 -18.37 3.82 -13.42
N ILE A 10 -17.13 4.24 -13.13
CA ILE A 10 -16.47 3.97 -11.84
C ILE A 10 -17.27 4.58 -10.68
N HIS A 11 -17.66 5.85 -10.79
CA HIS A 11 -18.43 6.54 -9.74
C HIS A 11 -19.92 6.21 -9.75
N GLY A 12 -20.46 5.78 -10.89
CA GLY A 12 -21.85 5.40 -11.07
C GLY A 12 -22.24 4.11 -10.35
N ILE A 13 -21.27 3.37 -9.82
CA ILE A 13 -21.47 2.20 -8.96
C ILE A 13 -21.88 2.68 -7.55
N TYR A 14 -23.02 3.35 -7.47
CA TYR A 14 -23.74 3.63 -6.23
C TYR A 14 -24.61 2.42 -5.87
N TRP A 15 -24.00 1.34 -5.41
CA TRP A 15 -24.76 0.17 -4.91
C TRP A 15 -24.33 -0.17 -3.48
N ARG A 16 -25.10 0.36 -2.51
CA ARG A 16 -25.14 0.00 -1.08
C ARG A 16 -23.85 0.20 -0.25
N GLY A 17 -23.30 1.42 -0.20
CA GLY A 17 -22.28 1.79 0.80
C GLY A 17 -21.01 0.93 0.77
N SER A 18 -20.13 1.14 1.75
CA SER A 18 -18.94 0.28 1.94
C SER A 18 -19.38 -1.09 2.47
N LYS A 19 -19.41 -2.10 1.60
CA LYS A 19 -19.64 -3.49 2.02
C LYS A 19 -18.30 -4.20 2.10
N LEU A 20 -17.76 -4.34 3.31
CA LEU A 20 -16.51 -5.05 3.55
C LEU A 20 -16.59 -6.52 3.12
N GLY A 21 -15.49 -7.06 2.59
CA GLY A 21 -15.39 -8.46 2.18
C GLY A 21 -14.53 -8.64 0.92
N LEU A 22 -13.93 -9.82 0.79
CA LEU A 22 -13.05 -10.15 -0.34
C LEU A 22 -13.74 -10.96 -1.43
N SER A 23 -14.99 -11.39 -1.23
CA SER A 23 -15.65 -12.34 -2.14
C SER A 23 -15.87 -11.75 -3.54
N ARG A 24 -16.33 -10.50 -3.64
CA ARG A 24 -16.55 -9.82 -4.92
C ARG A 24 -15.24 -9.51 -5.63
N THR A 25 -14.24 -8.99 -4.90
CA THR A 25 -12.90 -8.76 -5.47
C THR A 25 -12.30 -10.06 -6.00
N LYS A 26 -12.43 -11.15 -5.25
CA LYS A 26 -11.96 -12.48 -5.66
C LYS A 26 -12.64 -12.95 -6.94
N GLU A 27 -13.97 -12.94 -6.98
CA GLU A 27 -14.75 -13.33 -8.17
C GLU A 27 -14.37 -12.47 -9.38
N LEU A 28 -14.29 -11.16 -9.22
CA LEU A 28 -13.92 -10.25 -10.31
C LEU A 28 -12.51 -10.53 -10.85
N LEU A 29 -11.53 -10.73 -9.96
CA LEU A 29 -10.16 -11.04 -10.37
C LEU A 29 -10.05 -12.44 -10.98
N GLU A 30 -10.83 -13.42 -10.53
CA GLU A 30 -10.90 -14.75 -11.16
C GLU A 30 -11.40 -14.65 -12.60
N LEU A 31 -12.44 -13.85 -12.86
CA LEU A 31 -12.94 -13.58 -14.21
C LEU A 31 -11.91 -12.87 -15.11
N LEU A 32 -11.00 -12.09 -14.52
CA LEU A 32 -9.89 -11.43 -15.22
C LEU A 32 -8.64 -12.32 -15.38
N GLY A 33 -8.72 -13.59 -14.97
CA GLY A 33 -7.58 -14.51 -15.06
C GLY A 33 -6.52 -14.30 -13.98
N ASN A 34 -6.90 -13.73 -12.84
CA ASN A 34 -6.06 -13.49 -11.65
C ASN A 34 -4.79 -12.66 -11.90
N PRO A 35 -4.91 -11.41 -12.41
CA PRO A 35 -3.75 -10.59 -12.72
C PRO A 35 -2.82 -10.33 -11.52
N GLN A 36 -3.38 -10.29 -10.31
CA GLN A 36 -2.64 -10.13 -9.06
C GLN A 36 -1.65 -11.27 -8.78
N LYS A 37 -1.80 -12.45 -9.39
CA LYS A 37 -0.88 -13.59 -9.18
C LYS A 37 0.42 -13.49 -9.99
N GLU A 38 0.47 -12.58 -10.95
CA GLU A 38 1.65 -12.35 -11.81
C GLU A 38 2.51 -11.17 -11.32
N LEU A 39 2.14 -10.58 -10.17
CA LEU A 39 2.73 -9.37 -9.62
C LEU A 39 3.34 -9.65 -8.24
N LYS A 40 4.39 -8.91 -7.90
CA LYS A 40 4.92 -8.86 -6.53
C LYS A 40 4.43 -7.59 -5.85
N PHE A 41 4.30 -7.63 -4.52
CA PHE A 41 3.74 -6.51 -3.77
C PHE A 41 4.58 -6.15 -2.54
N VAL A 42 4.65 -4.85 -2.25
CA VAL A 42 4.81 -4.37 -0.88
C VAL A 42 3.44 -3.84 -0.45
N HIS A 43 2.85 -4.44 0.58
CA HIS A 43 1.50 -4.09 1.03
C HIS A 43 1.58 -3.18 2.25
N VAL A 44 0.97 -1.99 2.17
CA VAL A 44 1.13 -0.93 3.16
C VAL A 44 -0.22 -0.64 3.83
N ALA A 45 -0.30 -0.88 5.13
CA ALA A 45 -1.44 -0.53 5.99
C ALA A 45 -1.01 0.43 7.10
N GLY A 46 -1.97 1.06 7.78
CA GLY A 46 -1.68 2.02 8.83
C GLY A 46 -2.75 3.09 9.01
N THR A 47 -2.65 3.88 10.07
CA THR A 47 -3.50 5.06 10.27
C THR A 47 -2.90 6.22 9.49
N ASN A 48 -1.68 6.64 9.85
CA ASN A 48 -1.00 7.78 9.24
C ASN A 48 0.29 7.36 8.52
N GLY A 49 0.64 8.09 7.46
CA GLY A 49 1.91 7.90 6.75
C GLY A 49 1.90 6.85 5.62
N LYS A 50 0.78 6.16 5.38
CA LYS A 50 0.64 5.16 4.30
C LYS A 50 1.09 5.69 2.94
N GLY A 51 0.39 6.70 2.40
CA GLY A 51 0.75 7.32 1.12
C GLY A 51 2.18 7.85 1.05
N SER A 52 2.71 8.46 2.12
CA SER A 52 4.11 8.92 2.15
C SER A 52 5.11 7.76 2.09
N THR A 53 4.88 6.70 2.87
CA THR A 53 5.66 5.46 2.83
C THR A 53 5.59 4.83 1.44
N CYS A 54 4.40 4.76 0.83
CA CYS A 54 4.22 4.21 -0.51
C CYS A 54 5.00 5.02 -1.57
N ALA A 55 4.92 6.36 -1.51
CA ALA A 55 5.63 7.24 -2.43
C ALA A 55 7.15 7.11 -2.30
N MET A 56 7.68 7.03 -1.07
CA MET A 56 9.12 6.86 -0.83
C MET A 56 9.61 5.49 -1.32
N LEU A 57 8.89 4.41 -1.01
CA LEU A 57 9.23 3.06 -1.51
C LEU A 57 9.21 3.02 -3.04
N SER A 58 8.16 3.56 -3.66
CA SER A 58 8.05 3.62 -5.12
C SER A 58 9.22 4.39 -5.74
N SER A 59 9.57 5.55 -5.18
CA SER A 59 10.73 6.36 -5.61
C SER A 59 12.04 5.56 -5.59
N VAL A 60 12.28 4.79 -4.52
CA VAL A 60 13.49 3.97 -4.39
C VAL A 60 13.51 2.82 -5.39
N PHE A 61 12.41 2.07 -5.53
CA PHE A 61 12.34 0.95 -6.49
C PHE A 61 12.50 1.42 -7.94
N MET A 62 11.88 2.53 -8.32
CA MET A 62 12.09 3.16 -9.63
C MET A 62 13.55 3.54 -9.84
N ARG A 63 14.19 4.14 -8.83
CA ARG A 63 15.61 4.52 -8.91
C ARG A 63 16.54 3.32 -9.04
N CYS A 64 16.14 2.16 -8.50
CA CYS A 64 16.84 0.89 -8.65
C CYS A 64 16.59 0.22 -10.01
N GLY A 65 15.72 0.78 -10.86
CA GLY A 65 15.45 0.29 -12.22
C GLY A 65 14.34 -0.76 -12.32
N TYR A 66 13.56 -0.98 -11.26
CA TYR A 66 12.41 -1.88 -11.31
C TYR A 66 11.20 -1.18 -11.93
N ARG A 67 10.47 -1.93 -12.76
CA ARG A 67 9.15 -1.51 -13.25
C ARG A 67 8.17 -1.46 -12.09
N THR A 68 7.84 -0.26 -11.64
CA THR A 68 7.20 -0.05 -10.34
C THR A 68 5.78 0.45 -10.53
N GLY A 69 4.81 -0.32 -10.03
CA GLY A 69 3.44 0.14 -9.85
C GLY A 69 3.26 0.83 -8.51
N LEU A 70 2.45 1.88 -8.47
CA LEU A 70 2.01 2.53 -7.23
C LEU A 70 0.48 2.60 -7.22
N TYR A 71 -0.12 2.04 -6.17
CA TYR A 71 -1.55 2.11 -5.92
C TYR A 71 -1.79 2.84 -4.59
N ILE A 72 -2.46 4.00 -4.66
CA ILE A 72 -2.72 4.86 -3.50
C ILE A 72 -4.18 5.29 -3.40
N SER A 73 -4.62 5.66 -2.20
CA SER A 73 -5.96 6.21 -2.00
C SER A 73 -6.03 7.17 -0.81
N PRO A 74 -6.84 8.25 -0.86
CA PRO A 74 -7.58 8.75 -2.03
C PRO A 74 -6.66 9.45 -3.06
N TYR A 75 -7.23 10.00 -4.13
CA TYR A 75 -6.53 10.95 -5.00
C TYR A 75 -6.72 12.39 -4.49
N ILE A 76 -5.87 13.32 -4.94
CA ILE A 76 -5.93 14.74 -4.55
C ILE A 76 -6.61 15.58 -5.63
N ARG A 77 -6.17 15.50 -6.89
CA ARG A 77 -6.72 16.34 -7.97
C ARG A 77 -7.43 15.54 -9.04
N ARG A 78 -6.84 14.42 -9.48
CA ARG A 78 -7.39 13.57 -10.54
C ARG A 78 -7.44 12.11 -10.12
N PHE A 79 -8.48 11.42 -10.53
CA PHE A 79 -8.68 10.00 -10.26
C PHE A 79 -7.45 9.14 -10.61
N ASN A 80 -6.83 9.44 -11.75
CA ASN A 80 -5.66 8.75 -12.29
C ASN A 80 -4.49 8.66 -11.30
N GLU A 81 -4.36 9.61 -10.36
CA GLU A 81 -3.30 9.62 -9.35
C GLU A 81 -3.29 8.36 -8.48
N ARG A 82 -4.43 7.64 -8.38
CA ARG A 82 -4.54 6.39 -7.63
C ARG A 82 -3.71 5.25 -8.20
N ILE A 83 -3.42 5.26 -9.51
CA ILE A 83 -2.79 4.15 -10.22
C ILE A 83 -1.66 4.73 -11.07
N GLN A 84 -0.42 4.48 -10.69
CA GLN A 84 0.76 5.03 -11.37
C GLN A 84 1.72 3.93 -11.80
N PHE A 85 2.40 4.15 -12.92
CA PHE A 85 3.47 3.30 -13.42
C PHE A 85 4.71 4.15 -13.62
N ASP A 86 5.81 3.78 -12.96
CA ASP A 86 7.09 4.51 -12.99
C ASP A 86 6.93 6.03 -12.73
N GLY A 87 6.08 6.37 -11.76
CA GLY A 87 5.85 7.73 -11.27
C GLY A 87 4.84 8.54 -12.06
N GLU A 88 4.35 8.00 -13.18
CA GLU A 88 3.36 8.64 -14.02
C GLU A 88 1.96 8.04 -13.78
N PRO A 89 0.94 8.86 -13.48
CA PRO A 89 -0.45 8.42 -13.41
C PRO A 89 -0.88 7.71 -14.70
N ILE A 90 -1.75 6.70 -14.58
CA ILE A 90 -2.41 6.06 -15.72
C ILE A 90 -3.00 7.13 -16.64
N THR A 91 -2.78 7.03 -17.95
CA THR A 91 -3.32 8.05 -18.87
C THR A 91 -4.84 7.92 -19.00
N ASP A 92 -5.51 8.97 -19.46
CA ASP A 92 -6.96 8.97 -19.67
C ASP A 92 -7.41 7.87 -20.65
N ALA A 93 -6.62 7.65 -21.71
CA ALA A 93 -6.86 6.61 -22.69
C ALA A 93 -6.69 5.21 -22.09
N GLU A 94 -5.62 4.97 -21.31
CA GLU A 94 -5.37 3.68 -20.67
C GLU A 94 -6.41 3.38 -19.59
N LEU A 95 -6.80 4.39 -18.81
CA LEU A 95 -7.85 4.24 -17.81
C LEU A 95 -9.16 3.82 -18.48
N ALA A 96 -9.54 4.49 -19.57
CA ALA A 96 -10.74 4.15 -20.32
C ALA A 96 -10.66 2.73 -20.92
N GLU A 97 -9.52 2.35 -21.46
CA GLU A 97 -9.28 1.02 -22.04
C GLU A 97 -9.38 -0.08 -20.98
N VAL A 98 -8.66 0.05 -19.87
CA VAL A 98 -8.65 -0.94 -18.79
C VAL A 98 -10.01 -1.01 -18.11
N THR A 99 -10.68 0.13 -17.88
CA THR A 99 -12.04 0.15 -17.32
C THR A 99 -13.04 -0.53 -18.26
N THR A 100 -12.92 -0.33 -19.56
CA THR A 100 -13.77 -1.04 -20.55
C THR A 100 -13.55 -2.56 -20.48
N HIS A 101 -12.29 -3.00 -20.33
CA HIS A 101 -12.01 -4.42 -20.17
C HIS A 101 -12.56 -5.00 -18.87
N VAL A 102 -12.33 -4.33 -17.74
CA VAL A 102 -12.77 -4.80 -16.42
C VAL A 102 -14.29 -4.75 -16.27
N SER A 103 -14.96 -3.73 -16.84
CA SER A 103 -16.42 -3.60 -16.78
C SER A 103 -17.14 -4.77 -17.43
N ALA A 104 -16.61 -5.36 -18.50
CA ALA A 104 -17.21 -6.56 -19.10
C ALA A 104 -17.32 -7.73 -18.10
N SER A 105 -16.29 -7.95 -17.28
CA SER A 105 -16.30 -8.97 -16.23
C SER A 105 -17.18 -8.57 -15.05
N ALA A 106 -17.10 -7.31 -14.61
CA ALA A 106 -17.96 -6.79 -13.53
C ALA A 106 -19.45 -6.87 -13.89
N GLU A 107 -19.79 -6.64 -15.16
CA GLU A 107 -21.17 -6.72 -15.64
C GLU A 107 -21.70 -8.17 -15.69
N ALA A 108 -20.83 -9.16 -15.84
CA ALA A 108 -21.21 -10.57 -15.80
C ALA A 108 -21.51 -11.08 -14.37
N MET A 109 -21.02 -10.38 -13.34
CA MET A 109 -21.21 -10.78 -11.94
C MET A 109 -22.66 -10.57 -11.47
N LYS A 110 -23.13 -11.51 -10.63
CA LYS A 110 -24.44 -11.41 -9.99
C LYS A 110 -24.46 -10.37 -8.86
N ASP A 111 -23.45 -10.40 -7.98
CA ASP A 111 -23.23 -9.39 -6.94
C ASP A 111 -22.17 -8.40 -7.46
N LYS A 112 -22.62 -7.24 -7.96
CA LYS A 112 -21.74 -6.25 -8.60
C LYS A 112 -20.68 -5.74 -7.60
N PRO A 113 -19.45 -5.46 -8.04
CA PRO A 113 -18.41 -4.90 -7.18
C PRO A 113 -18.81 -3.49 -6.71
N THR A 114 -18.28 -3.08 -5.57
CA THR A 114 -18.25 -1.68 -5.12
C THR A 114 -17.22 -0.88 -5.93
N GLU A 115 -17.26 0.45 -5.85
CA GLU A 115 -16.25 1.31 -6.49
C GLU A 115 -14.83 0.87 -6.12
N PHE A 116 -14.54 0.69 -4.82
CA PHE A 116 -13.18 0.34 -4.39
C PHE A 116 -12.73 -1.04 -4.89
N GLU A 117 -13.64 -2.02 -4.92
CA GLU A 117 -13.36 -3.36 -5.47
C GLU A 117 -13.09 -3.29 -6.99
N LEU A 118 -13.84 -2.48 -7.73
CA LEU A 118 -13.62 -2.26 -9.16
C LEU A 118 -12.28 -1.56 -9.42
N VAL A 119 -11.98 -0.48 -8.71
CA VAL A 119 -10.74 0.28 -8.87
C VAL A 119 -9.52 -0.59 -8.52
N THR A 120 -9.63 -1.46 -7.52
CA THR A 120 -8.59 -2.44 -7.20
C THR A 120 -8.35 -3.37 -8.39
N ALA A 121 -9.42 -3.91 -9.00
CA ALA A 121 -9.29 -4.78 -10.17
C ALA A 121 -8.69 -4.07 -11.40
N ILE A 122 -9.09 -2.82 -11.65
CA ILE A 122 -8.49 -1.96 -12.70
C ILE A 122 -7.00 -1.78 -12.44
N GLY A 123 -6.59 -1.49 -11.20
CA GLY A 123 -5.18 -1.38 -10.81
C GLY A 123 -4.39 -2.65 -11.10
N MET A 124 -4.87 -3.81 -10.63
CA MET A 124 -4.20 -5.09 -10.85
C MET A 124 -4.03 -5.42 -12.34
N GLU A 125 -5.08 -5.24 -13.13
CA GLU A 125 -5.03 -5.46 -14.58
C GLU A 125 -4.07 -4.48 -15.28
N TYR A 126 -4.10 -3.21 -14.91
CA TYR A 126 -3.18 -2.21 -15.45
C TYR A 126 -1.71 -2.55 -15.14
N PHE A 127 -1.39 -2.90 -13.89
CA PHE A 127 -0.02 -3.26 -13.52
C PHE A 127 0.46 -4.53 -14.22
N LYS A 128 -0.42 -5.51 -14.45
CA LYS A 128 -0.10 -6.69 -15.28
C LYS A 128 0.23 -6.29 -16.72
N ARG A 129 -0.60 -5.45 -17.36
CA ARG A 129 -0.33 -4.95 -18.73
C ARG A 129 0.98 -4.19 -18.81
N LYS A 130 1.28 -3.41 -17.78
CA LYS A 130 2.54 -2.70 -17.58
C LYS A 130 3.67 -3.59 -17.06
N ARG A 131 3.47 -4.90 -16.95
CA ARG A 131 4.45 -5.91 -16.50
C ARG A 131 5.29 -5.39 -15.33
N CYS A 132 4.62 -4.82 -14.32
CA CYS A 132 5.29 -4.33 -13.14
C CYS A 132 5.99 -5.49 -12.43
N GLU A 133 7.23 -5.26 -12.02
CA GLU A 133 8.02 -6.23 -11.26
C GLU A 133 7.70 -6.16 -9.77
N ILE A 134 7.26 -4.98 -9.30
CA ILE A 134 6.84 -4.73 -7.93
C ILE A 134 5.73 -3.67 -7.93
N VAL A 135 4.73 -3.85 -7.08
CA VAL A 135 3.65 -2.89 -6.85
C VAL A 135 3.66 -2.48 -5.38
N ILE A 136 3.73 -1.18 -5.13
CA ILE A 136 3.55 -0.61 -3.80
C ILE A 136 2.06 -0.35 -3.62
N LEU A 137 1.43 -1.18 -2.79
CA LEU A 137 -0.02 -1.28 -2.66
C LEU A 137 -0.48 -0.71 -1.33
N GLU A 138 -1.17 0.43 -1.34
CA GLU A 138 -1.79 1.02 -0.16
C GLU A 138 -3.15 0.40 0.13
N THR A 139 -3.43 0.02 1.38
CA THR A 139 -4.79 -0.33 1.83
C THR A 139 -5.70 0.90 1.86
N GLY A 140 -6.95 0.77 1.43
CA GLY A 140 -7.95 1.83 1.58
C GLY A 140 -8.39 2.00 3.03
N LEU A 141 -8.92 0.93 3.64
CA LEU A 141 -9.43 0.95 5.02
C LEU A 141 -9.10 -0.35 5.77
N GLY A 142 -8.49 -0.20 6.94
CA GLY A 142 -8.14 -1.34 7.78
C GLY A 142 -7.02 -2.18 7.15
N GLY A 143 -7.38 -3.36 6.65
CA GLY A 143 -6.45 -4.34 6.08
C GLY A 143 -7.11 -5.70 5.84
N THR A 144 -7.66 -6.34 6.87
CA THR A 144 -8.23 -7.70 6.79
C THR A 144 -9.24 -7.89 5.67
N LEU A 145 -10.20 -6.97 5.56
CA LEU A 145 -11.31 -7.03 4.60
C LEU A 145 -11.18 -5.99 3.48
N ASP A 146 -10.03 -5.35 3.37
CA ASP A 146 -9.74 -4.38 2.33
C ASP A 146 -9.54 -5.10 1.00
N SER A 147 -10.11 -4.61 -0.10
CA SER A 147 -10.01 -5.26 -1.41
C SER A 147 -8.57 -5.51 -1.87
N THR A 148 -7.60 -4.71 -1.41
CA THR A 148 -6.18 -4.91 -1.71
C THR A 148 -5.60 -6.17 -1.05
N ASN A 149 -6.24 -6.71 -0.01
CA ASN A 149 -5.78 -7.91 0.72
C ASN A 149 -6.04 -9.24 -0.01
N ILE A 150 -6.50 -9.17 -1.26
CA ILE A 150 -6.70 -10.32 -2.16
C ILE A 150 -5.40 -10.92 -2.70
N ILE A 151 -4.27 -10.25 -2.48
CA ILE A 151 -2.94 -10.70 -2.90
C ILE A 151 -2.44 -11.88 -2.03
N ASP A 152 -1.54 -12.68 -2.59
CA ASP A 152 -0.80 -13.70 -1.84
C ASP A 152 0.18 -13.03 -0.84
N THR A 153 1.07 -13.81 -0.20
CA THR A 153 2.06 -13.25 0.74
C THR A 153 2.91 -12.19 0.03
N PRO A 154 2.86 -10.91 0.46
CA PRO A 154 3.65 -9.85 -0.16
C PRO A 154 5.13 -10.03 0.16
N GLU A 155 5.98 -9.37 -0.63
CA GLU A 155 7.41 -9.32 -0.38
C GLU A 155 7.74 -8.64 0.95
N ALA A 156 6.90 -7.68 1.36
CA ALA A 156 6.84 -7.13 2.70
C ALA A 156 5.43 -6.59 3.01
N ALA A 157 4.96 -6.82 4.23
CA ALA A 157 3.81 -6.12 4.81
C ALA A 157 4.32 -4.99 5.70
N VAL A 158 4.05 -3.75 5.32
CA VAL A 158 4.49 -2.55 6.07
C VAL A 158 3.30 -1.96 6.81
N ILE A 159 3.41 -1.87 8.12
CA ILE A 159 2.39 -1.27 8.99
C ILE A 159 2.95 0.06 9.50
N THR A 160 2.41 1.16 8.98
CA THR A 160 2.77 2.51 9.40
C THR A 160 2.16 2.84 10.79
N ALA A 161 2.32 4.07 11.26
CA ALA A 161 1.83 4.48 12.57
C ALA A 161 0.34 4.13 12.78
N ILE A 162 0.04 3.54 13.93
CA ILE A 162 -1.33 3.19 14.36
C ILE A 162 -1.80 4.21 15.39
N ASP A 163 -2.98 4.75 15.16
CA ASP A 163 -3.69 5.67 16.05
C ASP A 163 -5.19 5.52 15.86
N TYR A 164 -5.99 6.17 16.71
CA TYR A 164 -7.44 6.23 16.61
C TYR A 164 -7.86 6.86 15.28
N ASP A 165 -8.50 6.06 14.44
CA ASP A 165 -9.02 6.48 13.14
C ASP A 165 -10.06 5.46 12.66
N HIS A 166 -11.03 5.94 11.88
CA HIS A 166 -12.13 5.12 11.36
C HIS A 166 -12.81 4.23 12.43
N MET A 167 -12.98 4.74 13.66
CA MET A 167 -13.46 3.95 14.80
C MET A 167 -14.85 3.31 14.56
N ARG A 168 -15.70 3.98 13.76
CA ARG A 168 -17.01 3.44 13.36
C ARG A 168 -16.92 2.12 12.60
N ASP A 169 -15.83 1.93 11.85
CA ASP A 169 -15.63 0.76 10.99
C ASP A 169 -14.65 -0.26 11.61
N LEU A 170 -13.64 0.22 12.33
CA LEU A 170 -12.51 -0.60 12.82
C LEU A 170 -12.58 -0.90 14.33
N GLY A 171 -13.49 -0.27 15.05
CA GLY A 171 -13.65 -0.41 16.50
C GLY A 171 -13.11 0.78 17.30
N ASP A 172 -13.41 0.79 18.59
CA ASP A 172 -13.19 1.93 19.47
C ASP A 172 -11.88 1.85 20.27
N THR A 173 -11.06 0.80 20.05
CA THR A 173 -9.77 0.63 20.72
C THR A 173 -8.60 0.47 19.74
N ILE A 174 -7.39 0.82 20.20
CA ILE A 174 -6.16 0.65 19.42
C ILE A 174 -5.94 -0.81 19.03
N GLU A 175 -6.28 -1.77 19.90
CA GLU A 175 -6.13 -3.20 19.63
C GLU A 175 -7.05 -3.66 18.49
N GLN A 176 -8.29 -3.15 18.43
CA GLN A 176 -9.22 -3.45 17.35
C GLN A 176 -8.73 -2.88 16.02
N ILE A 177 -8.30 -1.61 16.03
CA ILE A 177 -7.73 -0.93 14.87
C ILE A 177 -6.46 -1.64 14.39
N ALA A 178 -5.57 -2.01 15.31
CA ALA A 178 -4.34 -2.74 15.01
C ALA A 178 -4.64 -4.13 14.45
N SER A 179 -5.63 -4.84 15.00
CA SER A 179 -6.06 -6.16 14.52
C SER A 179 -6.56 -6.10 13.08
N ALA A 180 -7.37 -5.09 12.74
CA ALA A 180 -7.84 -4.89 11.39
C ALA A 180 -6.69 -4.61 10.40
N LYS A 181 -5.70 -3.81 10.79
CA LYS A 181 -4.53 -3.47 9.95
C LYS A 181 -3.55 -4.65 9.83
N ALA A 182 -3.36 -5.40 10.91
CA ALA A 182 -2.54 -6.62 10.95
C ALA A 182 -3.10 -7.76 10.07
N GLY A 183 -4.31 -7.59 9.52
CA GLY A 183 -4.89 -8.49 8.52
C GLY A 183 -4.11 -8.63 7.22
N ILE A 184 -3.21 -7.69 6.90
CA ILE A 184 -2.30 -7.80 5.75
C ILE A 184 -1.11 -8.74 6.02
N ILE A 185 -0.90 -9.15 7.27
CA ILE A 185 0.15 -10.12 7.63
C ILE A 185 -0.30 -11.51 7.17
N LYS A 186 0.49 -12.08 6.25
CA LYS A 186 0.26 -13.39 5.63
C LYS A 186 1.28 -14.43 6.13
N PRO A 187 0.96 -15.74 6.01
CA PRO A 187 1.84 -16.81 6.47
C PRO A 187 3.27 -16.71 5.93
N GLY A 188 4.26 -16.81 6.82
CA GLY A 188 5.68 -16.82 6.46
C GLY A 188 6.23 -15.51 5.88
N GLY A 189 5.46 -14.42 5.90
CA GLY A 189 5.86 -13.14 5.32
C GLY A 189 6.82 -12.34 6.18
N ASP A 190 7.41 -11.31 5.58
CA ASP A 190 8.18 -10.28 6.28
C ASP A 190 7.27 -9.12 6.67
N VAL A 191 7.33 -8.68 7.92
CA VAL A 191 6.51 -7.60 8.48
C VAL A 191 7.41 -6.51 9.02
N ILE A 192 7.15 -5.27 8.60
CA ILE A 192 7.84 -4.09 9.11
C ILE A 192 6.82 -3.20 9.80
N PHE A 193 7.07 -2.88 11.07
CA PHE A 193 6.16 -2.07 11.87
C PHE A 193 6.83 -0.76 12.32
N TYR A 194 6.04 0.33 12.28
CA TYR A 194 6.45 1.64 12.75
C TYR A 194 6.78 1.67 14.25
N GLY A 195 6.05 0.95 15.11
CA GLY A 195 6.41 0.86 16.53
C GLY A 195 6.01 2.05 17.42
N ASN A 196 4.95 2.80 17.10
CA ASN A 196 4.56 3.98 17.89
C ASN A 196 3.64 3.70 19.09
N ASN A 197 3.07 2.50 19.21
CA ASN A 197 2.07 2.21 20.23
C ASN A 197 2.20 0.77 20.76
N LYS A 198 2.36 0.62 22.08
CA LYS A 198 2.57 -0.69 22.73
C LYS A 198 1.38 -1.64 22.59
N ALA A 199 0.14 -1.14 22.63
CA ALA A 199 -1.04 -1.98 22.47
C ALA A 199 -1.13 -2.53 21.04
N ALA A 200 -0.81 -1.69 20.05
CA ALA A 200 -0.73 -2.12 18.67
C ALA A 200 0.43 -3.11 18.44
N GLU A 201 1.59 -2.86 19.05
CA GLU A 201 2.77 -3.73 18.99
C GLU A 201 2.43 -5.16 19.46
N GLN A 202 1.78 -5.31 20.62
CA GLN A 202 1.36 -6.62 21.14
C GLN A 202 0.43 -7.37 20.17
N VAL A 203 -0.50 -6.65 19.52
CA VAL A 203 -1.40 -7.26 18.53
C VAL A 203 -0.63 -7.72 17.29
N ILE A 204 0.32 -6.90 16.81
CA ILE A 204 1.15 -7.23 15.65
C ILE A 204 2.10 -8.39 15.95
N GLU A 205 2.76 -8.40 17.11
CA GLU A 205 3.61 -9.51 17.57
C GLU A 205 2.83 -10.83 17.62
N LYS A 206 1.65 -10.80 18.26
CA LYS A 206 0.76 -11.96 18.32
C LYS A 206 0.38 -12.44 16.92
N ARG A 207 0.00 -11.51 16.03
CA ARG A 207 -0.38 -11.86 14.65
C ARG A 207 0.81 -12.44 13.88
N CYS A 208 2.00 -11.90 14.04
CA CYS A 208 3.21 -12.43 13.41
C CYS A 208 3.49 -13.86 13.90
N ALA A 209 3.38 -14.11 15.20
CA ALA A 209 3.56 -15.45 15.76
C ALA A 209 2.53 -16.45 15.20
N GLU A 210 1.25 -16.07 15.12
CA GLU A 210 0.19 -16.90 14.53
C GLU A 210 0.43 -17.24 13.05
N GLN A 211 1.02 -16.31 12.31
CA GLN A 211 1.31 -16.47 10.87
C GLN A 211 2.72 -17.02 10.60
N ASN A 212 3.54 -17.26 11.63
CA ASN A 212 4.97 -17.55 11.49
C ASN A 212 5.69 -16.50 10.61
N ALA A 213 5.31 -15.22 10.76
CA ALA A 213 5.87 -14.10 10.01
C ALA A 213 7.02 -13.44 10.79
N ALA A 214 8.03 -12.94 10.08
CA ALA A 214 9.18 -12.27 10.67
C ALA A 214 8.88 -10.78 10.93
N LEU A 215 8.88 -10.35 12.19
CA LEU A 215 8.62 -8.97 12.57
C LEU A 215 9.93 -8.18 12.72
N THR A 216 10.00 -7.03 12.05
CA THR A 216 11.03 -5.99 12.25
C THR A 216 10.35 -4.70 12.70
N VAL A 217 10.70 -4.22 13.90
CA VAL A 217 10.19 -2.94 14.42
C VAL A 217 11.21 -1.83 14.14
N THR A 218 10.74 -0.70 13.64
CA THR A 218 11.60 0.45 13.30
C THR A 218 12.23 1.05 14.55
N ASP A 219 13.56 1.14 14.60
CA ASP A 219 14.27 1.69 15.76
C ASP A 219 14.53 3.20 15.62
N PHE A 220 13.63 4.02 16.17
CA PHE A 220 13.78 5.48 16.14
C PHE A 220 14.88 6.03 17.05
N ARG A 221 15.50 5.22 17.93
CA ARG A 221 16.62 5.71 18.78
C ARG A 221 17.88 5.97 17.96
N SER A 222 17.99 5.33 16.79
CA SER A 222 19.07 5.52 15.83
C SER A 222 18.84 6.72 14.89
N LEU A 223 17.66 7.35 14.96
CA LEU A 223 17.29 8.47 14.12
C LEU A 223 17.79 9.79 14.72
N ASN A 224 18.56 10.54 13.93
CA ASN A 224 19.06 11.86 14.32
C ASN A 224 18.61 12.92 13.31
N VAL A 225 17.61 13.72 13.68
CA VAL A 225 17.12 14.83 12.85
C VAL A 225 18.03 16.04 13.03
N LYS A 226 18.76 16.42 11.98
CA LYS A 226 19.68 17.57 11.98
C LYS A 226 18.98 18.88 11.69
N SER A 227 18.05 18.86 10.73
CA SER A 227 17.23 20.02 10.38
C SER A 227 15.87 19.59 9.85
N SER A 228 14.86 20.42 10.06
CA SER A 228 13.52 20.27 9.49
C SER A 228 12.97 21.66 9.20
N THR A 229 12.92 22.03 7.93
CA THR A 229 12.44 23.32 7.45
C THR A 229 11.30 23.13 6.45
N ILE A 230 10.83 24.21 5.83
CA ILE A 230 9.80 24.13 4.79
C ILE A 230 10.34 23.52 3.49
N GLU A 231 11.65 23.63 3.26
CA GLU A 231 12.36 23.06 2.11
C GLU A 231 12.58 21.55 2.24
N GLY A 232 12.54 21.01 3.46
CA GLY A 232 12.74 19.60 3.73
C GLY A 232 13.46 19.33 5.04
N SER A 233 13.85 18.08 5.24
CA SER A 233 14.54 17.62 6.44
C SER A 233 15.88 16.97 6.10
N VAL A 234 16.87 17.16 6.96
CA VAL A 234 18.16 16.45 6.90
C VAL A 234 18.29 15.58 8.14
N PHE A 235 18.62 14.31 7.95
CA PHE A 235 18.73 13.37 9.06
C PHE A 235 19.78 12.28 8.80
N ASP A 236 20.20 11.63 9.89
CA ASP A 236 20.97 10.39 9.85
C ASP A 236 20.11 9.25 10.37
N TYR A 237 20.33 8.04 9.87
CA TYR A 237 19.63 6.85 10.32
C TYR A 237 20.53 5.61 10.21
N THR A 238 20.42 4.70 11.17
CA THR A 238 21.18 3.43 11.15
C THR A 238 20.23 2.25 11.25
N VAL A 239 20.33 1.32 10.30
CA VAL A 239 19.52 0.10 10.29
C VAL A 239 20.33 -1.05 9.74
N ASP A 240 20.25 -2.23 10.38
CA ASP A 240 20.99 -3.44 10.02
C ASP A 240 22.50 -3.21 9.78
N GLY A 241 23.12 -2.29 10.54
CA GLY A 241 24.53 -1.93 10.42
C GLY A 241 24.88 -0.98 9.28
N ALA A 242 23.94 -0.68 8.37
CA ALA A 242 24.08 0.37 7.37
C ALA A 242 23.85 1.74 8.02
N VAL A 243 24.77 2.68 7.76
CA VAL A 243 24.73 4.05 8.30
C VAL A 243 24.45 5.02 7.17
N TYR A 244 23.27 5.63 7.20
CA TYR A 244 22.88 6.69 6.28
C TYR A 244 23.15 8.04 6.92
N GLN A 245 23.98 8.88 6.27
CA GLN A 245 24.37 10.19 6.78
C GLN A 245 23.88 11.30 5.86
N ASN A 246 23.39 12.39 6.47
CA ASN A 246 22.94 13.60 5.77
C ASN A 246 21.91 13.30 4.67
N LEU A 247 21.00 12.35 4.90
CA LEU A 247 19.90 12.11 3.98
C LEU A 247 19.03 13.36 3.92
N PHE A 248 18.79 13.84 2.70
CA PHE A 248 17.87 14.94 2.46
C PHE A 248 16.53 14.39 2.01
N LEU A 249 15.48 14.70 2.76
CA LEU A 249 14.10 14.41 2.42
C LEU A 249 13.40 15.73 2.03
N PRO A 250 13.02 15.93 0.76
CA PRO A 250 12.39 17.16 0.28
C PRO A 250 10.90 17.25 0.66
N LEU A 251 10.56 16.83 1.89
CA LEU A 251 9.23 16.93 2.45
C LEU A 251 9.29 17.67 3.78
N PRO A 252 8.45 18.72 3.97
CA PRO A 252 8.34 19.38 5.25
C PRO A 252 7.63 18.47 6.27
N GLY A 253 7.91 18.71 7.55
CA GLY A 253 7.27 18.03 8.67
C GLY A 253 8.11 16.90 9.24
N VAL A 254 8.41 17.00 10.53
CA VAL A 254 9.32 16.06 11.23
C VAL A 254 8.83 14.61 11.17
N TYR A 255 7.52 14.37 11.15
CA TYR A 255 6.93 13.03 11.04
C TYR A 255 7.30 12.33 9.71
N GLN A 256 7.61 13.08 8.65
CA GLN A 256 8.07 12.49 7.39
C GLN A 256 9.44 11.83 7.53
N VAL A 257 10.29 12.33 8.44
CA VAL A 257 11.57 11.70 8.73
C VAL A 257 11.39 10.34 9.39
N TYR A 258 10.36 10.19 10.25
CA TYR A 258 10.04 8.89 10.84
C TYR A 258 9.43 7.92 9.82
N ASN A 259 8.59 8.41 8.90
CA ASN A 259 8.16 7.61 7.75
C ASN A 259 9.35 7.16 6.90
N ALA A 260 10.35 8.02 6.69
CA ALA A 260 11.57 7.66 5.97
C ALA A 260 12.40 6.61 6.72
N ALA A 261 12.50 6.66 8.06
CA ALA A 261 13.13 5.61 8.85
C ALA A 261 12.42 4.26 8.72
N LEU A 262 11.08 4.25 8.71
CA LEU A 262 10.28 3.05 8.42
C LEU A 262 10.59 2.51 7.01
N VAL A 263 10.68 3.39 6.01
CA VAL A 263 11.03 3.00 4.63
C VAL A 263 12.42 2.39 4.56
N LEU A 264 13.43 2.99 5.20
CA LEU A 264 14.79 2.45 5.24
C LEU A 264 14.84 1.09 5.94
N THR A 265 14.02 0.89 6.97
CA THR A 265 13.84 -0.43 7.63
C THR A 265 13.18 -1.45 6.70
N ALA A 266 12.15 -1.05 5.95
CA ALA A 266 11.54 -1.93 4.95
C ALA A 266 12.53 -2.31 3.84
N LEU A 267 13.35 -1.35 3.38
CA LEU A 267 14.38 -1.58 2.37
C LEU A 267 15.49 -2.51 2.87
N SER A 268 15.88 -2.43 4.15
CA SER A 268 16.90 -3.34 4.71
C SER A 268 16.43 -4.80 4.65
N VAL A 269 15.15 -5.05 4.92
CA VAL A 269 14.53 -6.38 4.79
C VAL A 269 14.39 -6.79 3.31
N LEU A 270 13.88 -5.89 2.47
CA LEU A 270 13.65 -6.13 1.04
C LEU A 270 14.95 -6.34 0.24
N SER A 271 16.08 -5.81 0.71
CA SER A 271 17.40 -6.00 0.08
C SER A 271 17.86 -7.46 0.02
N ARG A 272 17.24 -8.35 0.82
CA ARG A 272 17.46 -9.81 0.78
C ARG A 272 16.83 -10.47 -0.45
N LYS A 273 15.87 -9.80 -1.09
CA LYS A 273 15.07 -10.31 -2.22
C LYS A 273 15.25 -9.49 -3.50
N PHE A 274 15.62 -8.22 -3.35
CA PHE A 274 15.82 -7.25 -4.43
C PHE A 274 17.21 -6.65 -4.36
N GLN A 275 17.80 -6.38 -5.52
CA GLN A 275 19.01 -5.55 -5.62
C GLN A 275 18.64 -4.10 -5.33
N ILE A 276 18.84 -3.68 -4.07
CA ILE A 276 18.66 -2.32 -3.59
C ILE A 276 20.04 -1.84 -3.11
N PRO A 277 20.71 -0.93 -3.83
CA PRO A 277 21.98 -0.38 -3.39
C PRO A 277 21.83 0.39 -2.06
N PRO A 278 22.88 0.40 -1.21
CA PRO A 278 22.92 1.22 -0.01
C PRO A 278 22.96 2.72 -0.31
#